data_AF-A0AAW6YE09-F1
#
_entry.id   AF-A0AAW6YE09-F1
#
_cell.length_a   1.000
_cell.length_b   1.000
_cell.length_c   1.000
_cell.angle_alpha   90.00
_cell.angle_beta   90.00
_cell.angle_gamma   90.00
#
_symmetry.space_group_name_H-M   'P 1'
#
loop_
_entity.id
_entity.type
_entity.pdbx_description
1 polymer ?
#
loop_
_entity_poly.entity_id
_entity_poly.type
_entity_poly.pdbx_seq_one_letter_code
_entity_poly.pdbx_strand_id
1 'polypeptide(L)'
;WISLIMSAIPLIFFVFIMYMMFSQTQGGGRNNPMQMGKSRVEDVSKKSRVKFSDVAGCEEEKEELVELVDFLRAPKKYHDIGARIP
;
A
#
# COMPACT_ATOMS: atom_id res chain seq x y z
N TRP A 1 -42.27 -15.22 39.28
CA TRP A 1 -42.54 -14.91 37.87
C TRP A 1 -42.07 -13.50 37.49
N ILE A 2 -42.51 -12.44 38.16
CA ILE A 2 -42.08 -11.04 37.85
C ILE A 2 -40.57 -10.81 38.06
N SER A 3 -39.98 -11.43 39.08
CA SER A 3 -38.54 -11.35 39.34
C SER A 3 -37.67 -11.93 38.23
N LEU A 4 -38.15 -13.00 37.57
CA LEU A 4 -37.42 -13.71 36.50
C LEU A 4 -37.38 -12.88 35.22
N ILE A 5 -38.47 -12.14 34.94
CA ILE A 5 -38.55 -11.19 33.82
C ILE A 5 -37.61 -10.00 34.07
N MET A 6 -37.60 -9.45 35.29
CA MET A 6 -36.71 -8.33 35.64
C MET A 6 -35.23 -8.69 35.55
N SER A 7 -34.84 -9.91 35.90
CA SER A 7 -33.46 -10.38 35.72
C SER A 7 -33.08 -10.66 34.25
N ALA A 8 -34.07 -10.94 33.38
CA ALA A 8 -33.82 -11.24 31.98
C ALA A 8 -33.59 -10.00 31.11
N ILE A 9 -34.12 -8.83 31.52
CA ILE A 9 -33.96 -7.55 30.81
C ILE A 9 -32.48 -7.18 30.57
N PRO A 10 -31.59 -7.14 31.59
CA PRO A 10 -30.18 -6.82 31.37
C PRO A 10 -29.45 -7.85 30.51
N LEU A 11 -29.85 -9.14 30.58
CA LEU A 11 -29.26 -10.20 29.77
C LEU A 11 -29.60 -10.02 28.28
N ILE A 12 -30.87 -9.73 27.96
CA ILE A 12 -31.33 -9.48 26.59
C ILE A 12 -30.68 -8.22 26.02
N PHE A 13 -30.59 -7.15 26.82
CA PHE A 13 -29.91 -5.92 26.42
C PHE A 13 -28.43 -6.14 26.09
N PHE A 14 -27.73 -6.93 26.91
CA PHE A 14 -26.33 -7.29 26.67
C PHE A 14 -26.15 -8.09 25.37
N VAL A 15 -27.00 -9.10 25.14
CA VAL A 15 -26.98 -9.91 23.91
C VAL A 15 -27.29 -9.05 22.68
N PHE A 16 -28.21 -8.10 22.78
CA PHE A 16 -28.55 -7.18 21.71
C PHE A 16 -27.37 -6.28 21.31
N ILE A 17 -26.67 -5.69 22.28
CA ILE A 17 -25.46 -4.88 22.01
C ILE A 17 -24.36 -5.72 21.38
N MET A 18 -24.13 -6.93 21.89
CA MET A 18 -23.16 -7.86 21.32
C MET A 18 -23.50 -8.22 19.87
N TYR A 19 -24.77 -8.53 19.59
CA TYR A 19 -25.22 -8.81 18.22
C TYR A 19 -24.97 -7.63 17.28
N MET A 20 -25.25 -6.40 17.73
CA MET A 20 -24.99 -5.19 16.95
C MET A 20 -23.48 -5.01 16.67
N MET A 21 -22.60 -5.20 17.66
CA MET A 21 -21.14 -5.11 17.48
C MET A 21 -20.59 -6.19 16.55
N PHE A 22 -21.02 -7.45 16.71
CA PHE A 22 -20.56 -8.54 15.85
C PHE A 22 -21.06 -8.41 14.41
N SER A 23 -22.29 -7.92 14.20
CA SER A 23 -22.81 -7.63 12.85
C SER A 23 -22.00 -6.56 12.11
N GLN A 24 -21.46 -5.57 12.83
CA GLN A 24 -20.63 -4.51 12.24
C GLN A 24 -19.22 -5.01 11.88
N THR A 25 -18.74 -6.05 12.56
CA THR A 25 -17.39 -6.60 12.36
C THR A 25 -17.33 -7.55 11.16
N GLN A 26 -18.42 -8.24 10.83
CA GLN A 26 -18.49 -9.17 9.69
C GLN A 26 -18.84 -8.46 8.37
N GLY A 27 -19.50 -7.30 8.44
CA GLY A 27 -19.94 -6.52 7.29
C GLY A 27 -18.93 -5.49 6.80
N GLY A 28 -17.68 -5.89 6.53
CA GLY A 28 -16.73 -5.11 5.70
C GLY A 28 -16.53 -3.62 6.05
N GLY A 29 -16.81 -3.22 7.29
CA GLY A 29 -16.75 -1.83 7.71
C GLY A 29 -15.31 -1.38 7.84
N ARG A 30 -14.97 -0.34 7.07
CA ARG A 30 -13.89 0.70 7.09
C ARG A 30 -12.89 0.80 8.26
N ASN A 31 -13.05 0.06 9.35
CA ASN A 31 -12.21 0.02 10.54
C ASN A 31 -11.53 -1.34 10.75
N ASN A 32 -11.26 -2.11 9.69
CA ASN A 32 -10.44 -3.31 9.83
C ASN A 32 -8.97 -2.90 10.08
N PRO A 33 -8.42 -3.04 11.31
CA PRO A 33 -7.04 -2.65 11.59
C PRO A 33 -6.04 -3.48 10.77
N MET A 34 -6.46 -4.61 10.21
CA MET A 34 -5.68 -5.45 9.29
C MET A 34 -5.37 -4.77 7.94
N GLN A 35 -6.07 -3.69 7.57
CA GLN A 35 -5.78 -2.90 6.35
C GLN A 35 -4.88 -1.69 6.61
N MET A 36 -4.61 -1.32 7.87
CA MET A 36 -3.79 -0.16 8.24
C MET A 36 -2.28 -0.31 7.88
N GLY A 37 -1.86 -1.49 7.42
CA GLY A 37 -0.46 -1.79 7.10
C GLY A 37 -0.16 -2.06 5.62
N LYS A 38 -1.15 -2.08 4.73
CA LYS A 38 -0.90 -2.34 3.31
C LYS A 38 -0.69 -1.01 2.60
N SER A 39 0.59 -0.63 2.42
CA SER A 39 0.96 0.46 1.52
C SER A 39 0.34 0.19 0.14
N ARG A 40 -0.31 1.22 -0.42
CA ARG A 40 -0.82 1.19 -1.79
C ARG A 40 0.39 1.34 -2.72
N VAL A 41 1.08 0.24 -2.97
CA VAL A 41 2.19 0.21 -3.94
C VAL A 41 1.55 0.02 -5.31
N GLU A 42 1.77 1.00 -6.20
CA GLU A 42 1.38 0.87 -7.60
C GLU A 42 2.33 -0.11 -8.29
N ASP A 43 1.77 -1.08 -9.03
CA ASP A 43 2.55 -2.08 -9.75
C ASP A 43 3.44 -1.43 -10.80
N VAL A 44 4.75 -1.35 -10.49
CA VAL A 44 5.81 -0.85 -11.37
C VAL A 44 6.10 -1.79 -12.55
N SER A 45 5.37 -2.93 -12.65
CA SER A 45 5.52 -3.90 -13.75
C SER A 45 5.05 -3.35 -15.11
N LYS A 46 4.30 -2.25 -15.12
CA LYS A 46 3.96 -1.53 -16.35
C LYS A 46 5.22 -0.83 -16.87
N LYS A 47 5.74 -1.32 -18.01
CA LYS A 47 6.80 -0.64 -18.75
C LYS A 47 6.38 0.82 -19.01
N SER A 48 7.18 1.76 -18.52
CA SER A 48 7.02 3.17 -18.88
C SER A 48 7.12 3.32 -20.39
N ARG A 49 6.21 4.09 -21.00
CA ARG A 49 6.19 4.35 -22.45
C ARG A 49 6.90 5.63 -22.85
N VAL A 50 7.30 6.45 -21.88
CA VAL A 50 7.92 7.76 -22.12
C VAL A 50 9.41 7.57 -22.38
N LYS A 51 9.93 8.23 -23.43
CA LYS A 51 11.37 8.27 -23.74
C LYS A 51 11.94 9.66 -23.46
N PHE A 52 13.26 9.76 -23.36
CA PHE A 52 13.95 11.05 -23.23
C PHE A 52 13.69 12.01 -24.40
N SER A 53 13.37 11.47 -25.59
CA SER A 53 12.94 12.24 -26.76
C SER A 53 11.62 12.97 -26.55
N ASP A 54 10.78 12.49 -25.63
CA ASP A 54 9.44 13.01 -25.39
C ASP A 54 9.44 14.11 -24.31
N VAL A 55 10.61 14.41 -23.73
CA VAL A 55 10.80 15.45 -22.71
C VAL A 55 11.49 16.64 -23.37
N ALA A 56 10.97 17.85 -23.19
CA ALA A 56 11.62 19.09 -23.66
C ALA A 56 12.43 19.74 -22.52
N GLY A 57 13.57 20.36 -22.85
CA GLY A 57 14.45 21.02 -21.87
C GLY A 57 15.31 20.06 -21.03
N CYS A 58 15.96 20.60 -19.99
CA CYS A 58 16.80 19.86 -19.02
C CYS A 58 17.86 18.97 -19.69
N GLU A 59 18.67 19.56 -20.57
CA GLU A 59 19.69 18.82 -21.34
C GLU A 59 20.79 18.28 -20.42
N GLU A 60 21.23 19.06 -19.43
CA GLU A 60 22.23 18.65 -18.44
C GLU A 60 21.74 17.45 -17.61
N GLU A 61 20.50 17.52 -17.11
CA GLU A 61 19.93 16.46 -16.27
C GLU A 61 19.62 15.20 -17.09
N LYS A 62 19.27 15.33 -18.37
CA LYS A 62 19.11 14.17 -19.26
C LYS A 62 20.43 13.46 -19.51
N GLU A 63 21.52 14.20 -19.65
CA GLU A 63 22.85 13.61 -19.87
C GLU A 63 23.29 12.79 -18.65
N GLU A 64 23.10 13.33 -17.44
CA GLU A 64 23.35 12.60 -16.19
C GLU A 64 22.47 11.33 -16.07
N LEU A 65 21.18 11.44 -16.40
CA LEU A 65 20.27 10.29 -16.39
C LEU A 65 20.61 9.24 -17.46
N VAL A 66 21.21 9.63 -18.59
CA VAL A 66 21.66 8.70 -19.63
C VAL A 66 22.80 7.82 -19.10
N GLU A 67 23.74 8.37 -18.33
CA GLU A 67 24.79 7.58 -17.68
C GLU A 67 24.21 6.54 -16.72
N LEU A 68 23.20 6.92 -15.94
CA LEU A 68 22.52 6.01 -15.04
C LEU A 68 21.81 4.88 -15.81
N VAL A 69 21.18 5.21 -16.94
CA VAL A 69 20.55 4.20 -17.80
C VAL A 69 21.57 3.26 -18.42
N ASP A 70 22.74 3.76 -18.85
CA ASP A 70 23.82 2.90 -19.37
C ASP A 70 24.38 1.97 -18.29
N PHE A 71 24.54 2.48 -17.07
CA PHE A 71 24.89 1.67 -15.90
C PHE A 71 23.87 0.55 -15.65
N LEU A 72 22.58 0.87 -15.63
CA LEU A 72 21.51 -0.12 -15.44
C LEU A 72 21.44 -1.13 -16.60
N ARG A 73 21.85 -0.73 -17.80
CA ARG A 73 21.86 -1.60 -18.99
C ARG A 73 23.05 -2.56 -19.00
N ALA A 74 24.21 -2.12 -18.53
CA ALA A 74 25.44 -2.91 -18.52
C ALA A 74 26.12 -2.96 -17.13
N PRO A 75 25.42 -3.41 -16.06
CA PRO A 75 25.90 -3.26 -14.68
C PRO A 75 27.21 -4.00 -14.41
N LYS A 76 27.47 -5.11 -15.13
CA LYS A 76 28.71 -5.89 -15.00
C LYS A 76 29.94 -5.05 -15.32
N LYS A 77 29.90 -4.29 -16.43
CA LYS A 77 31.03 -3.44 -16.87
C LYS A 77 31.45 -2.45 -15.79
N TYR A 78 30.47 -1.86 -15.10
CA TYR A 78 30.74 -0.87 -14.05
C TYR A 78 31.13 -1.51 -12.71
N HIS A 79 30.54 -2.66 -12.40
CA HIS A 79 30.91 -3.43 -11.20
C HIS A 79 32.36 -3.92 -11.27
N ASP A 80 32.81 -4.39 -12.43
CA ASP A 80 34.18 -4.89 -12.65
C ASP A 80 35.23 -3.79 -12.48
N ILE A 81 34.88 -2.53 -12.78
CA ILE A 81 35.74 -1.35 -12.62
C ILE A 81 35.63 -0.78 -11.19
N GLY A 82 34.73 -1.33 -10.35
CA GLY A 82 34.47 -0.86 -8.99
C GLY A 82 33.77 0.51 -8.95
N ALA A 83 33.20 0.95 -10.07
CA ALA A 83 32.50 2.21 -10.17
C ALA A 83 31.19 2.13 -9.36
N ARG A 84 31.00 3.11 -8.46
CA ARG A 84 29.72 3.32 -7.76
C ARG A 84 28.97 4.43 -8.47
N ILE A 85 27.65 4.36 -8.37
CA ILE A 85 26.76 5.37 -8.93
C ILE A 85 27.05 6.72 -8.22
N PRO A 86 27.10 7.85 -8.96
CA PRO A 86 27.14 9.18 -8.35
C PRO A 86 25.94 9.45 -7.43
#